data_AF-A0A554VB64-F1
#
_entry.id   AF-A0A554VB64-F1
#
_cell.length_a   1.000
_cell.length_b   1.000
_cell.length_c   1.000
_cell.angle_alpha   90.00
_cell.angle_beta   90.00
_cell.angle_gamma   90.00
#
_symmetry.space_group_name_H-M   'P 1'
#
loop_
_entity.id
_entity.type
_entity.pdbx_description
1 polymer ?
#
loop_
_entity_poly.entity_id
_entity_poly.type
_entity_poly.pdbx_seq_one_letter_code
_entity_poly.pdbx_strand_id
1 'polypeptide(L)'
;MKKDTLIITGAGLVIGTLEALIYYNMGKKDENGKFSYSLPPTKEFLQTVGLVFITSIATAYLTKGLEKVILTKSKPKLRLQTA
;
A
#
# COMPACT_ATOMS: atom_id res chain seq x y z
N MET A 1 11.92 -8.38 -11.51
CA MET A 1 10.62 -7.71 -11.26
C MET A 1 10.63 -6.33 -11.92
N LYS A 2 9.51 -5.84 -12.45
CA LYS A 2 9.42 -4.51 -13.09
C LYS A 2 9.49 -3.40 -12.03
N LYS A 3 10.13 -2.25 -12.34
CA LYS A 3 10.29 -1.11 -11.41
C LYS A 3 8.95 -0.69 -10.77
N ASP A 4 7.89 -0.67 -11.55
CA ASP A 4 6.55 -0.24 -11.12
C ASP A 4 5.98 -1.13 -10.00
N THR A 5 6.28 -2.42 -10.04
CA THR A 5 5.83 -3.37 -8.99
C THR A 5 6.53 -3.10 -7.67
N LEU A 6 7.83 -2.78 -7.75
CA LEU A 6 8.65 -2.49 -6.58
C LEU A 6 8.21 -1.17 -5.93
N ILE A 7 7.86 -0.18 -6.77
CA ILE A 7 7.33 1.11 -6.33
C ILE A 7 5.97 0.94 -5.66
N ILE A 8 5.03 0.23 -6.30
CA ILE A 8 3.68 0.01 -5.75
C ILE A 8 3.73 -0.78 -4.46
N THR A 9 4.51 -1.86 -4.41
CA THR A 9 4.67 -2.66 -3.18
C THR A 9 5.38 -1.86 -2.08
N GLY A 10 6.40 -1.09 -2.41
CA GLY A 10 7.11 -0.24 -1.45
C GLY A 10 6.21 0.87 -0.87
N ALA A 11 5.46 1.57 -1.72
CA ALA A 11 4.51 2.59 -1.30
C ALA A 11 3.40 1.99 -0.41
N GLY A 12 2.82 0.87 -0.83
CA GLY A 12 1.81 0.15 -0.03
C GLY A 12 2.35 -0.30 1.32
N LEU A 13 3.60 -0.73 1.38
CA LEU A 13 4.24 -1.15 2.62
C LEU A 13 4.47 0.01 3.59
N VAL A 14 4.98 1.14 3.11
CA VAL A 14 5.19 2.34 3.94
C VAL A 14 3.86 2.88 4.46
N ILE A 15 2.88 3.06 3.56
CA ILE A 15 1.56 3.60 3.92
C ILE A 15 0.84 2.66 4.90
N GLY A 16 0.75 1.37 4.57
CA GLY A 16 0.05 0.40 5.42
C GLY A 16 0.70 0.21 6.79
N THR A 17 2.03 0.33 6.88
CA THR A 17 2.72 0.29 8.18
C THR A 17 2.43 1.55 9.01
N LEU A 18 2.40 2.73 8.39
CA LEU A 18 2.05 3.97 9.07
C LEU A 18 0.60 3.96 9.56
N GLU A 19 -0.33 3.51 8.72
CA GLU A 19 -1.73 3.38 9.10
C GLU A 19 -1.89 2.42 10.29
N ALA A 20 -1.25 1.24 10.24
CA ALA A 20 -1.26 0.31 11.35
C ALA A 20 -0.73 0.92 12.66
N LEU A 21 0.34 1.71 12.59
CA LEU A 21 0.89 2.42 13.75
C LEU A 21 -0.07 3.48 14.29
N ILE A 22 -0.76 4.20 13.40
CA ILE A 22 -1.78 5.18 13.80
C ILE A 22 -2.95 4.47 14.46
N TYR A 23 -3.47 3.39 13.87
CA TYR A 23 -4.58 2.61 14.42
C TYR A 23 -4.24 1.98 15.77
N TYR A 24 -3.01 1.51 15.96
CA TYR A 24 -2.57 0.96 17.24
C TYR A 24 -2.57 1.99 18.37
N ASN A 25 -2.35 3.26 18.03
CA ASN A 25 -2.32 4.37 18.97
C ASN A 25 -3.66 5.10 19.10
N MET A 26 -4.60 4.83 18.20
CA MET A 26 -5.91 5.45 18.20
C MET A 26 -6.71 4.96 19.41
N GLY A 27 -7.15 5.89 20.24
CA GLY A 27 -7.92 5.57 21.45
C GLY A 27 -7.08 5.19 22.67
N LYS A 28 -5.74 5.10 22.55
CA LYS A 28 -4.87 4.94 23.71
C LYS A 28 -4.75 6.25 24.47
N LYS A 29 -5.08 6.19 25.76
CA LYS A 29 -4.93 7.28 26.72
C LYS A 29 -3.96 6.84 27.80
N ASP A 30 -3.10 7.76 28.25
CA ASP A 30 -2.31 7.55 29.45
C ASP A 30 -3.21 7.52 30.70
N GLU A 31 -2.60 7.25 31.85
CA GLU A 31 -3.27 7.21 33.17
C GLU A 31 -3.93 8.55 33.56
N ASN A 32 -3.57 9.65 32.87
CA ASN A 32 -4.11 10.99 33.03
C ASN A 32 -5.08 11.40 31.90
N GLY A 33 -5.49 10.46 31.03
CA GLY A 33 -6.44 10.71 29.95
C GLY A 33 -5.86 11.42 28.71
N LYS A 34 -4.54 11.64 28.63
CA LYS A 34 -3.86 12.29 27.50
C LYS A 34 -3.48 11.28 26.43
N PHE A 35 -3.34 11.73 25.18
CA PHE A 35 -2.89 10.87 24.08
C PHE A 35 -1.50 10.32 24.38
N SER A 36 -1.34 9.00 24.32
CA SER A 36 -0.06 8.32 24.55
C SER A 36 0.37 7.54 23.31
N TYR A 37 1.54 7.89 22.79
CA TYR A 37 2.14 7.18 21.67
C TYR A 37 2.94 5.98 22.20
N SER A 38 2.51 4.78 21.82
CA SER A 38 3.16 3.51 22.12
C SER A 38 3.36 2.72 20.83
N LEU A 39 4.55 2.19 20.65
CA LEU A 39 4.79 1.21 19.59
C LEU A 39 4.20 -0.14 20.00
N PRO A 40 3.60 -0.89 19.05
CA PRO A 40 3.17 -2.25 19.31
C PRO A 40 4.34 -3.14 19.72
N PRO A 41 4.09 -4.18 20.54
CA PRO A 41 5.07 -5.23 20.80
C PRO A 41 5.65 -5.73 19.49
N THR A 42 6.96 -5.97 19.44
CA THR A 42 7.69 -6.34 18.21
C THR A 42 7.04 -7.51 17.47
N LYS A 43 6.45 -8.46 18.20
CA LYS A 43 5.74 -9.61 17.63
C LYS A 43 4.48 -9.23 16.86
N GLU A 44 3.64 -8.35 17.42
CA GLU A 44 2.43 -7.87 16.76
C GLU A 44 2.78 -6.95 15.60
N PHE A 45 3.74 -6.05 15.79
CA PHE A 45 4.25 -5.19 14.73
C PHE A 45 4.73 -6.00 13.52
N LEU A 46 5.52 -7.05 13.75
CA LEU A 46 6.04 -7.89 12.68
C LEU A 46 4.93 -8.68 11.97
N GLN A 47 3.91 -9.13 12.70
CA GLN A 47 2.72 -9.75 12.09
C GLN A 47 1.96 -8.76 11.20
N THR A 48 1.78 -7.51 11.66
CA THR A 48 1.11 -6.48 10.87
C THR A 48 1.92 -6.08 9.65
N VAL A 49 3.22 -5.85 9.78
CA VAL A 49 4.11 -5.56 8.65
C VAL A 49 4.14 -6.73 7.66
N GLY A 50 4.17 -7.97 8.16
CA GLY A 50 4.08 -9.17 7.34
C GLY A 50 2.76 -9.26 6.55
N LEU A 51 1.64 -8.94 7.21
CA LEU A 51 0.33 -8.87 6.56
C LEU A 51 0.31 -7.79 5.47
N VAL A 52 0.76 -6.59 5.79
CA VAL A 52 0.85 -5.45 4.87
C VAL A 52 1.76 -5.76 3.68
N PHE A 53 2.84 -6.50 3.89
CA PHE A 53 3.74 -6.92 2.82
C PHE A 53 3.06 -7.88 1.85
N ILE A 54 2.38 -8.91 2.37
CA ILE A 54 1.66 -9.90 1.56
C ILE A 54 0.54 -9.22 0.75
N THR A 55 -0.24 -8.35 1.39
CA THR A 55 -1.32 -7.61 0.72
C THR A 55 -0.78 -6.63 -0.32
N SER A 56 0.32 -5.93 -0.05
CA SER A 56 0.96 -5.02 -1.02
C SER A 56 1.49 -5.74 -2.25
N ILE A 57 2.02 -6.97 -2.08
CA ILE A 57 2.40 -7.83 -3.20
C ILE A 57 1.15 -8.23 -3.99
N ALA A 58 0.11 -8.73 -3.31
CA ALA A 58 -1.13 -9.14 -3.96
C ALA A 58 -1.76 -7.99 -4.77
N THR A 59 -1.80 -6.79 -4.21
CA THR A 59 -2.26 -5.57 -4.90
C THR A 59 -1.42 -5.29 -6.13
N ALA A 60 -0.09 -5.34 -6.05
CA ALA A 60 0.76 -5.09 -7.20
C ALA A 60 0.56 -6.12 -8.34
N TYR A 61 0.26 -7.38 -8.02
CA TYR A 61 -0.12 -8.39 -9.01
C TYR A 61 -1.50 -8.11 -9.62
N LEU A 62 -2.48 -7.73 -8.79
CA LEU A 62 -3.83 -7.34 -9.24
C LEU A 62 -3.78 -6.13 -10.18
N THR A 63 -3.02 -5.09 -9.83
CA THR A 63 -2.85 -3.88 -10.66
C THR A 63 -2.31 -4.22 -12.04
N LYS A 64 -1.34 -5.14 -12.14
CA LYS A 64 -0.85 -5.61 -13.45
C LYS A 64 -1.90 -6.36 -14.27
N GLY A 65 -2.72 -7.17 -13.60
CA GLY A 65 -3.83 -7.87 -14.23
C GLY A 65 -4.85 -6.88 -14.80
N LEU A 66 -5.20 -5.86 -14.01
CA LEU A 66 -6.08 -4.76 -14.40
C LEU A 66 -5.50 -3.91 -15.54
N GLU A 67 -4.22 -3.54 -15.49
CA GLU A 67 -3.55 -2.82 -16.58
C GLU A 67 -3.64 -3.60 -17.90
N LYS A 68 -3.46 -4.91 -17.89
CA LYS A 68 -3.57 -5.73 -19.10
C LYS A 68 -4.98 -5.69 -19.69
N VAL A 69 -6.02 -5.70 -18.86
CA VAL A 69 -7.42 -5.64 -19.30
C VAL A 69 -7.79 -4.23 -19.78
N ILE A 70 -7.35 -3.19 -19.08
CA ILE A 70 -7.70 -1.79 -19.36
C ILE A 70 -6.90 -1.25 -20.56
N LEU A 71 -5.59 -1.50 -20.66
CA LEU A 71 -4.73 -1.05 -21.76
C LEU A 71 -5.03 -1.79 -23.08
N THR A 72 -5.63 -2.98 -23.04
CA THR A 72 -6.16 -3.65 -24.24
C THR A 72 -7.31 -2.87 -24.87
N LYS A 73 -8.06 -2.09 -24.08
CA LYS A 73 -9.16 -1.25 -24.57
C LYS A 73 -8.71 0.12 -25.07
N SER A 74 -7.51 0.57 -24.72
CA SER A 74 -7.05 1.96 -24.92
C SER A 74 -5.86 2.06 -25.88
N LYS A 75 -6.01 1.55 -27.11
CA LYS A 75 -5.26 2.08 -28.26
C LYS A 75 -6.16 3.10 -28.98
N PRO A 76 -6.23 4.37 -28.56
CA PRO A 76 -6.65 5.39 -29.49
C PRO A 76 -5.56 5.46 -30.56
N LYS A 77 -5.92 5.01 -31.76
CA LYS A 77 -5.14 5.21 -32.97
C LYS A 77 -5.07 6.72 -33.20
N LEU A 78 -4.11 7.40 -32.57
CA LEU A 78 -3.75 8.77 -32.93
C LEU A 78 -3.15 8.71 -34.34
N ARG A 79 -4.04 8.70 -35.34
CA ARG A 79 -3.74 9.22 -36.66
C ARG A 79 -3.52 10.71 -36.48
N LEU A 80 -2.25 11.09 -36.32
CA LEU A 80 -1.81 12.41 -36.72
C LEU A 80 -2.09 12.51 -38.22
N GLN A 81 -3.23 13.11 -38.57
CA GLN A 81 -3.38 13.73 -39.88
C GLN A 81 -2.44 14.94 -39.86
N THR A 82 -1.23 14.75 -40.37
CA THR A 82 -0.43 15.83 -40.91
C THR A 82 -1.15 16.40 -42.13
N ALA A 83 -1.15 17.74 -42.17
CA ALA A 83 -1.78 18.61 -43.16
C ALA A 83 -1.41 18.30 -44.62
#